data_AF-A0A0H3NYT1-F1
#
_entry.id   AF-A0A0H3NYT1-F1
#
_cell.length_a   1.000
_cell.length_b   1.000
_cell.length_c   1.000
_cell.angle_alpha   90.00
_cell.angle_beta   90.00
_cell.angle_gamma   90.00
#
_symmetry.space_group_name_H-M   'P 1'
#
loop_
_entity.id
_entity.type
_entity.pdbx_description
1 polymer ?
#
loop_
_entity_poly.entity_id
_entity_poly.type
_entity_poly.pdbx_seq_one_letter_code
_entity_poly.pdbx_strand_id
1 'polypeptide(L)'
;MSMAVIGPVVGYLVWKLACKAGLRRDVGVFLCAMLADLTTYFVTSVQLGLAFPDPQFGVSGSIIKFMGVFCITQIPIAIAEGLLTVMIYDQLTKRQLIHAGTH
;
A
#
# COMPACT_ATOMS: atom_id res chain seq x y z
N MET A 1 6.85 -9.30 8.86
CA MET A 1 7.73 -9.02 7.69
C MET A 1 7.05 -8.07 6.71
N SER A 2 5.90 -8.45 6.12
CA SER A 2 5.27 -7.67 5.05
C SER A 2 4.79 -6.26 5.48
N MET A 3 3.94 -6.17 6.52
CA MET A 3 3.36 -4.90 7.01
C MET A 3 4.36 -3.94 7.67
N ALA A 4 5.38 -4.48 8.34
CA ALA A 4 6.29 -3.66 9.14
C ALA A 4 7.55 -3.21 8.37
N VAL A 5 7.87 -3.86 7.25
CA VAL A 5 9.13 -3.62 6.52
C VAL A 5 8.84 -3.31 5.06
N ILE A 6 8.14 -4.20 4.35
CA ILE A 6 7.95 -4.06 2.89
C ILE A 6 6.96 -2.95 2.57
N GLY A 7 5.83 -2.89 3.28
CA GLY A 7 4.85 -1.81 3.15
C GLY A 7 5.48 -0.41 3.29
N PRO A 8 6.17 -0.11 4.41
CA PRO A 8 6.83 1.18 4.63
C PRO A 8 7.92 1.51 3.60
N VAL A 9 8.74 0.52 3.19
CA VAL A 9 9.78 0.73 2.17
C VAL A 9 9.16 1.11 0.83
N VAL A 10 8.12 0.39 0.40
CA VAL A 10 7.45 0.66 -0.87
C VAL A 10 6.68 1.98 -0.81
N GLY A 11 5.98 2.25 0.28
CA GLY A 11 5.30 3.53 0.51
C GLY A 11 6.28 4.71 0.45
N TYR A 12 7.45 4.60 1.09
CA TYR A 12 8.47 5.65 1.02
C TYR A 12 9.02 5.86 -0.39
N LEU A 13 9.25 4.78 -1.14
CA LEU A 13 9.68 4.87 -2.54
C LEU A 13 8.63 5.56 -3.40
N VAL A 14 7.35 5.19 -3.23
CA VAL A 14 6.22 5.83 -3.93
C VAL A 14 6.12 7.30 -3.58
N TRP A 15 6.22 7.66 -2.30
CA TRP A 15 6.23 9.04 -1.85
C TRP A 15 7.37 9.84 -2.50
N LYS A 16 8.59 9.31 -2.47
CA LYS A 16 9.76 9.96 -3.06
C LYS A 16 9.61 10.16 -4.58
N LEU A 17 9.05 9.16 -5.27
CA LEU A 17 8.75 9.26 -6.70
C LEU A 17 7.65 10.28 -6.98
N ALA A 18 6.60 10.32 -6.15
CA ALA A 18 5.52 11.28 -6.28
C ALA A 18 5.99 12.71 -6.06
N CYS A 19 6.85 12.95 -5.06
CA CYS A 19 7.49 14.24 -4.84
C CYS A 19 8.40 14.62 -6.02
N LYS A 20 9.19 13.68 -6.55
CA LYS A 20 10.05 13.93 -7.72
C LYS A 20 9.24 14.25 -8.98
N ALA A 21 8.07 13.65 -9.13
CA ALA A 21 7.15 13.91 -10.24
C ALA A 21 6.37 15.23 -10.10
N GLY A 22 6.53 15.98 -8.99
CA GLY A 22 5.80 17.22 -8.75
C GLY A 22 4.31 17.02 -8.50
N LEU A 23 3.90 15.82 -8.07
CA LEU A 23 2.50 15.55 -7.74
C LEU A 23 2.07 16.34 -6.50
N ARG A 24 0.78 16.72 -6.46
CA ARG A 24 0.15 17.31 -5.27
C ARG A 24 0.38 16.39 -4.07
N ARG A 25 0.75 16.95 -2.90
CA ARG A 25 1.02 16.16 -1.69
C ARG A 25 -0.13 15.24 -1.32
N ASP A 26 -1.39 15.69 -1.45
CA ASP A 26 -2.59 14.88 -1.20
C ASP A 26 -2.58 13.59 -2.04
N VAL A 27 -2.26 13.71 -3.33
CA VAL A 27 -2.18 12.57 -4.25
C VAL A 27 -0.97 11.70 -3.93
N GLY A 28 0.16 12.30 -3.56
CA GLY A 28 1.35 11.57 -3.12
C GLY A 28 1.10 10.73 -1.86
N VAL A 29 0.37 11.28 -0.88
CA VAL A 29 0.00 10.58 0.37
C VAL A 29 -1.00 9.45 0.07
N PHE A 30 -2.00 9.71 -0.78
CA PHE A 30 -2.95 8.67 -1.20
C PHE A 30 -2.24 7.49 -1.87
N LEU A 31 -1.38 7.78 -2.87
CA LEU A 31 -0.65 6.75 -3.59
C LEU A 31 0.31 5.98 -2.68
N CYS A 32 0.97 6.68 -1.75
CA CYS A 32 1.83 6.08 -0.74
C CYS A 32 1.08 5.02 0.07
N ALA A 33 -0.03 5.42 0.71
CA ALA A 33 -0.83 4.51 1.54
C ALA A 33 -1.41 3.35 0.72
N MET A 34 -2.11 3.65 -0.38
CA MET A 34 -2.76 2.62 -1.21
C MET A 34 -1.77 1.58 -1.75
N LEU A 35 -0.59 2.01 -2.22
CA LEU A 35 0.41 1.08 -2.77
C LEU A 35 1.18 0.33 -1.67
N ALA A 36 1.38 0.94 -0.49
CA ALA A 36 1.94 0.25 0.66
C ALA A 36 1.04 -0.91 1.12
N ASP A 37 -0.27 -0.68 1.18
CA ASP A 37 -1.26 -1.68 1.58
C ASP A 37 -1.35 -2.79 0.53
N LEU A 38 -1.51 -2.45 -0.75
CA LEU A 38 -1.55 -3.45 -1.83
C LEU A 38 -0.29 -4.31 -1.89
N THR A 39 0.89 -3.71 -1.73
CA THR A 39 2.15 -4.46 -1.77
C THR A 39 2.29 -5.39 -0.58
N THR A 40 1.82 -4.96 0.58
CA THR A 40 1.79 -5.79 1.78
C THR A 40 0.97 -7.06 1.56
N TYR A 41 -0.24 -6.93 0.99
CA TYR A 41 -1.10 -8.07 0.72
C TYR A 41 -0.61 -8.94 -0.44
N PHE A 42 0.03 -8.33 -1.45
CA PHE A 42 0.70 -9.06 -2.50
C PHE A 42 1.79 -9.98 -1.93
N VAL A 43 2.70 -9.46 -1.11
CA VAL A 43 3.77 -10.26 -0.52
C VAL A 43 3.22 -11.35 0.41
N THR A 44 2.18 -11.05 1.19
CA THR A 44 1.51 -12.06 2.01
C THR A 44 0.92 -13.19 1.15
N SER A 45 0.31 -12.87 0.02
CA SER A 45 -0.23 -13.85 -0.93
C SER A 45 0.86 -14.73 -1.53
N VAL A 46 2.01 -14.13 -1.87
CA VAL A 46 3.20 -14.86 -2.34
C VAL A 46 3.75 -15.79 -1.26
N GLN A 47 3.86 -15.31 -0.01
CA GLN A 47 4.32 -16.12 1.13
C GLN A 47 3.39 -17.31 1.38
N LEU A 48 2.08 -17.10 1.33
CA LEU A 48 1.08 -18.18 1.48
C LEU A 48 1.11 -19.16 0.31
N GLY A 49 1.27 -18.68 -0.93
CA GLY A 49 1.36 -19.54 -2.09
C GLY A 49 2.63 -20.39 -2.14
N LEU A 50 3.74 -19.88 -1.60
CA LEU A 50 4.98 -20.64 -1.40
C LEU A 50 4.85 -21.66 -0.25
N ALA A 51 4.17 -21.29 0.83
CA ALA A 51 3.98 -22.16 1.99
C ALA A 51 2.96 -23.30 1.74
N PHE A 52 1.94 -23.05 0.91
CA PHE A 52 0.88 -24.00 0.59
C PHE A 52 0.70 -24.13 -0.93
N PRO A 53 1.55 -24.90 -1.63
CA PRO A 53 1.45 -25.11 -3.07
C PRO A 53 0.17 -25.88 -3.44
N ASP A 54 -0.45 -25.51 -4.55
CA ASP A 54 -1.65 -26.17 -5.05
C ASP A 54 -1.31 -27.56 -5.62
N PRO A 55 -2.15 -28.59 -5.42
CA PRO A 55 -1.86 -29.94 -5.90
C PRO A 55 -1.79 -30.06 -7.44
N GLN A 56 -2.50 -29.21 -8.18
CA GLN A 56 -2.59 -29.26 -9.65
C GLN A 56 -1.71 -28.20 -10.30
N PHE A 57 -1.69 -26.98 -9.75
CA PHE A 57 -1.04 -25.83 -10.36
C PHE A 57 0.17 -25.33 -9.56
N GLY A 58 0.58 -26.02 -8.50
CA GLY A 58 1.75 -25.70 -7.69
C GLY A 58 1.66 -24.32 -7.02
N VAL A 59 2.83 -23.70 -6.81
CA VAL A 59 2.94 -22.39 -6.14
C VAL A 59 2.17 -21.30 -6.87
N SER A 60 2.27 -21.23 -8.21
CA SER A 60 1.58 -20.20 -9.01
C SER A 60 0.06 -20.31 -8.90
N GLY A 61 -0.48 -21.53 -8.86
CA GLY A 61 -1.90 -21.78 -8.61
C GLY A 61 -2.38 -21.23 -7.28
N SER A 62 -1.64 -21.49 -6.20
CA SER A 62 -1.99 -20.98 -4.87
C SER A 62 -1.86 -19.47 -4.77
N ILE A 63 -0.82 -18.86 -5.36
CA ILE A 63 -0.66 -17.39 -5.38
C ILE A 63 -1.87 -16.74 -6.04
N ILE A 64 -2.33 -17.25 -7.20
CA ILE A 64 -3.49 -16.71 -7.90
C ILE A 64 -4.76 -16.84 -7.05
N LYS A 65 -4.95 -17.97 -6.36
CA LYS A 65 -6.10 -18.18 -5.47
C LYS A 65 -6.10 -17.20 -4.30
N PHE A 66 -4.97 -17.07 -3.58
CA PHE A 66 -4.86 -16.15 -2.46
C PHE A 66 -5.00 -14.69 -2.91
N MET A 67 -4.33 -14.30 -4.00
CA MET A 67 -4.50 -12.97 -4.57
C MET A 67 -5.93 -12.69 -5.00
N GLY A 68 -6.62 -13.65 -5.62
CA GLY A 68 -8.01 -13.48 -6.04
C GLY A 68 -8.96 -13.21 -4.87
N VAL A 69 -8.78 -13.92 -3.76
CA VAL A 69 -9.58 -13.72 -2.54
C VAL A 69 -9.23 -12.39 -1.86
N PHE A 70 -7.93 -12.08 -1.74
CA PHE A 70 -7.50 -10.86 -1.07
C PHE A 70 -7.81 -9.61 -1.90
N CYS A 71 -7.60 -9.59 -3.22
CA CYS A 71 -7.83 -8.38 -4.02
C CYS A 71 -9.26 -7.83 -3.91
N ILE A 72 -10.28 -8.70 -3.81
CA ILE A 72 -11.69 -8.27 -3.70
C ILE A 72 -11.93 -7.41 -2.46
N THR A 73 -11.26 -7.73 -1.35
CA THR A 73 -11.40 -7.01 -0.08
C THR A 73 -10.35 -5.91 0.07
N GLN A 74 -9.13 -6.16 -0.39
CA GLN A 74 -7.99 -5.29 -0.14
C GLN A 74 -7.90 -4.11 -1.09
N ILE A 75 -8.47 -4.20 -2.30
CA ILE A 75 -8.58 -3.03 -3.17
C ILE A 75 -9.52 -1.98 -2.54
N PRO A 76 -10.76 -2.33 -2.11
CA PRO A 76 -11.61 -1.40 -1.37
C PRO A 76 -10.97 -0.83 -0.10
N ILE A 77 -10.31 -1.68 0.69
CA ILE A 77 -9.67 -1.25 1.95
C ILE A 77 -8.50 -0.30 1.66
N ALA A 78 -7.62 -0.61 0.71
CA ALA A 78 -6.49 0.24 0.36
C ALA A 78 -6.94 1.62 -0.18
N ILE A 79 -8.06 1.67 -0.90
CA ILE A 79 -8.66 2.95 -1.33
C ILE A 79 -9.19 3.72 -0.11
N ALA A 80 -9.90 3.06 0.80
CA ALA A 80 -10.43 3.68 2.01
C ALA A 80 -9.31 4.19 2.93
N GLU A 81 -8.27 3.40 3.16
CA GLU A 81 -7.09 3.77 3.95
C GLU A 81 -6.28 4.88 3.27
N GLY A 82 -6.16 4.83 1.94
CA GLY A 82 -5.58 5.92 1.16
C GLY A 82 -6.28 7.25 1.39
N LEU A 83 -7.62 7.26 1.29
CA LEU A 83 -8.42 8.47 1.54
C LEU A 83 -8.34 8.93 3.00
N LEU A 84 -8.43 8.00 3.96
CA LEU A 84 -8.29 8.28 5.38
C LEU A 84 -6.94 8.95 5.68
N THR A 85 -5.86 8.44 5.09
CA THR A 85 -4.51 8.97 5.29
C THR A 85 -4.38 10.39 4.74
N VAL A 86 -4.98 10.69 3.58
CA VAL A 86 -5.04 12.06 3.05
C VAL A 86 -5.79 12.99 4.00
N MET A 87 -6.94 12.55 4.51
CA MET A 87 -7.73 13.36 5.46
C MET A 87 -6.94 13.64 6.74
N ILE A 88 -6.26 12.64 7.28
CA ILE A 88 -5.40 12.80 8.47
C ILE A 88 -4.25 13.77 8.16
N TYR A 89 -3.57 13.60 7.03
CA TYR A 89 -2.47 14.47 6.62
C TYR A 89 -2.90 15.94 6.47
N ASP A 90 -4.05 16.18 5.82
CA ASP A 90 -4.63 17.52 5.67
C ASP A 90 -4.99 18.14 7.02
N GLN A 91 -5.62 17.37 7.93
CA GLN A 91 -5.95 17.84 9.28
C GLN A 91 -4.72 18.18 10.11
N LEU A 92 -3.66 17.35 10.03
CA LEU A 92 -2.41 17.58 10.74
C LEU A 92 -1.68 18.82 10.22
N THR A 93 -1.71 19.04 8.90
CA THR A 93 -1.16 20.23 8.25
C THR A 93 -1.93 21.48 8.65
N LYS A 94 -3.28 21.43 8.64
CA LYS A 94 -4.17 22.53 9.05
C LYS A 94 -3.97 22.94 10.51
N ARG A 95 -3.71 21.98 11.41
CA ARG A 95 -3.47 22.24 12.84
C ARG A 95 -2.02 22.64 13.15
N GLN A 96 -1.16 22.80 12.14
CA GLN A 96 0.28 23.10 12.27
C GLN A 96 1.06 22.12 13.17
N LEU A 97 0.52 20.92 13.41
CA LEU A 97 1.20 19.88 14.18
C LEU A 97 2.39 19.30 13.41
N ILE A 98 2.41 19.50 12.10
CA ILE A 98 3.52 19.17 11.22
C ILE A 98 3.76 20.38 10.33
N HIS A 99 4.99 20.90 10.34
CA HIS A 99 5.41 21.95 9.41
C HIS A 99 5.73 21.29 8.07
N ALA A 100 4.68 21.00 7.29
CA ALA A 100 4.84 20.57 5.91
C ALA A 100 5.32 21.78 5.09
N GLY A 101 6.62 22.06 5.12
CA GLY A 101 7.24 23.23 4.49
C GLY A 101 6.69 23.46 3.08
N THR A 102 6.23 24.70 2.86
CA THR A 102 5.89 25.26 1.56
C THR A 102 7.17 25.37 0.74
N HIS A 103 7.43 24.37 -0.09
CA HIS A 103 8.40 24.44 -1.17
C HIS A 103 7.78 23.76 -2.39
#